data_AF-A0A0J7N4W5-F1
#
_entry.id   AF-A0A0J7N4W5-F1
#
_cell.length_a   1.000
_cell.length_b   1.000
_cell.length_c   1.000
_cell.angle_alpha   90.00
_cell.angle_beta   90.00
_cell.angle_gamma   90.00
#
_symmetry.space_group_name_H-M   'P 1'
#
loop_
_entity.id
_entity.type
_entity.pdbx_description
1 polymer ?
#
loop_
_entity_poly.entity_id
_entity_poly.type
_entity_poly.pdbx_seq_one_letter_code
_entity_poly.pdbx_strand_id
1 'polypeptide(L)'
;MRGFTSFKVTSIYENAEQFELSGHILPKLTNAIPSVQLEMRQWQHFNDLTLADPHFLQPLVVDMILGADLYNQIIREGLKKGPSDSPIAQFTSFGWIISGPITSTRTSSLLKSYHVSMDQQLYDVLRKFWELEEVTINRCSSLSPDEQECEKHFQDTHS
;
A
#
# COMPACT_ATOMS: atom_id res chain seq x y z
N MET A 1 14.31 10.60 7.28
CA MET A 1 13.99 12.01 7.61
C MET A 1 12.48 12.18 7.43
N ARG A 2 11.73 12.50 8.48
CA ARG A 2 10.29 12.78 8.35
C ARG A 2 10.15 14.26 8.00
N GLY A 3 9.97 14.56 6.71
CA GLY A 3 9.75 15.93 6.27
C GLY A 3 8.34 16.39 6.63
N PHE A 4 8.17 17.68 6.86
CA PHE A 4 6.87 18.33 6.98
C PHE A 4 6.91 19.57 6.09
N THR A 5 5.88 19.79 5.30
CA THR A 5 5.84 20.90 4.34
C THR A 5 4.43 21.45 4.22
N SER A 6 4.34 22.70 3.80
CA SER A 6 3.09 23.40 3.47
C SER A 6 3.02 23.65 1.97
N PHE A 7 1.82 23.59 1.41
CA PHE A 7 1.58 23.80 -0.01
C PHE A 7 0.15 24.28 -0.25
N LYS A 8 -0.09 24.83 -1.44
CA LYS A 8 -1.40 25.30 -1.88
C LYS A 8 -1.88 24.45 -3.04
N VAL A 9 -3.14 24.03 -2.99
CA VAL A 9 -3.77 23.24 -4.05
C VAL A 9 -4.99 23.98 -4.59
N THR A 10 -5.21 23.84 -5.90
CA THR A 10 -6.32 24.43 -6.64
C THR A 10 -6.87 23.43 -7.65
N SER A 11 -8.07 23.71 -8.16
CA SER A 11 -8.63 22.91 -9.25
C SER A 11 -7.84 23.12 -10.55
N ILE A 12 -7.75 22.07 -11.35
CA ILE A 12 -7.17 22.12 -12.70
C ILE A 12 -8.07 22.86 -13.69
N TYR A 13 -9.33 23.09 -13.35
CA TYR A 13 -10.32 23.75 -14.20
C TYR A 13 -10.49 25.23 -13.88
N GLU A 14 -10.56 25.57 -12.59
CA GLU A 14 -10.80 26.93 -12.12
C GLU A 14 -9.90 27.29 -10.94
N ASN A 15 -9.17 28.40 -11.05
CA ASN A 15 -8.34 28.93 -9.96
C ASN A 15 -9.10 29.85 -9.00
N ALA A 16 -10.42 29.68 -8.86
CA ALA A 16 -11.25 30.53 -8.01
C ALA A 16 -11.01 30.32 -6.52
N GLU A 17 -10.75 29.07 -6.12
CA GLU A 17 -10.52 28.68 -4.72
C GLU A 17 -9.15 28.02 -4.56
N GLN A 18 -8.47 28.37 -3.46
CA GLN A 18 -7.21 27.75 -3.07
C GLN A 18 -7.31 27.21 -1.65
N PHE A 19 -6.73 26.03 -1.45
CA PHE A 19 -6.65 25.40 -0.14
C PHE A 19 -5.19 25.32 0.28
N GLU A 20 -4.88 25.92 1.42
CA GLU A 20 -3.57 25.81 2.03
C GLU A 20 -3.58 24.65 3.00
N LEU A 21 -2.63 23.72 2.84
CA LEU A 21 -2.52 22.58 3.72
C LEU A 21 -1.06 22.25 4.01
N SER A 22 -0.88 21.48 5.07
CA SER A 22 0.44 21.00 5.49
C SER A 22 0.41 19.50 5.71
N GLY A 23 1.50 18.82 5.38
CA GLY A 23 1.55 17.37 5.39
C GLY A 23 2.94 16.80 5.59
N HIS A 24 2.97 15.50 5.90
CA HIS A 24 4.21 14.75 6.04
C HIS A 24 4.74 14.27 4.69
N ILE A 25 6.06 14.39 4.51
CA ILE A 25 6.76 13.85 3.35
C ILE A 25 7.11 12.39 3.64
N LEU A 26 6.58 11.50 2.80
CA LEU A 26 6.83 10.07 2.85
C LEU A 26 7.62 9.65 1.60
N PRO A 27 8.60 8.72 1.70
CA PRO A 27 9.33 8.22 0.53
C PRO A 27 8.44 7.55 -0.52
N LYS A 28 7.31 6.99 -0.07
CA LYS A 28 6.29 6.35 -0.92
C LYS A 28 4.94 6.44 -0.22
N LEU A 29 3.92 6.96 -0.93
CA LEU A 29 2.55 7.05 -0.43
C LEU A 29 1.76 5.79 -0.75
N THR A 30 1.57 5.51 -2.04
CA THR A 30 0.81 4.35 -2.53
C THR A 30 1.54 3.69 -3.70
N ASN A 31 1.06 2.51 -4.09
CA ASN A 31 1.30 2.02 -5.46
C ASN A 31 0.42 2.81 -6.43
N ALA A 32 0.58 2.56 -7.74
CA ALA A 32 -0.29 3.16 -8.75
C ALA A 32 -1.77 2.80 -8.49
N ILE A 33 -2.65 3.78 -8.60
CA ILE A 33 -4.10 3.64 -8.43
C ILE A 33 -4.80 4.17 -9.70
N PRO A 34 -5.76 3.42 -10.27
CA PRO A 34 -6.05 2.01 -9.97
C PRO A 34 -4.85 1.10 -10.24
N SER A 35 -4.77 -0.05 -9.57
CA SER A 35 -3.66 -1.00 -9.75
C SER A 35 -3.63 -1.68 -11.12
N VAL A 36 -4.75 -1.60 -11.85
CA VAL A 36 -4.93 -2.08 -13.21
C VAL A 36 -5.66 -1.01 -14.01
N GLN A 37 -5.39 -0.96 -15.31
CA GLN A 37 -6.14 -0.08 -16.19
C GLN A 37 -7.60 -0.52 -16.25
N LEU A 38 -8.48 0.43 -16.01
CA LEU A 38 -9.92 0.24 -16.07
C LEU A 38 -10.42 0.72 -17.44
N GLU A 39 -11.37 -0.03 -17.99
CA GLU A 39 -12.14 0.45 -19.14
C GLU A 39 -13.35 1.23 -18.62
N MET A 40 -13.62 2.37 -19.27
CA MET A 40 -14.79 3.17 -18.94
C MET A 40 -16.02 2.32 -19.23
N ARG A 41 -16.68 1.86 -18.16
CA ARG A 41 -17.98 1.20 -18.29
C ARG A 41 -18.99 2.20 -18.83
N GLN A 42 -20.10 1.72 -19.38
CA GLN A 42 -21.25 2.55 -19.76
C GLN A 42 -21.97 3.11 -18.51
N TRP A 43 -21.26 3.79 -17.62
CA TRP A 43 -21.81 4.60 -16.53
C TRP A 43 -22.34 5.89 -17.14
N GLN A 44 -23.48 5.79 -17.82
CA GLN A 44 -24.09 6.90 -18.55
C GLN A 44 -24.31 8.13 -17.67
N HIS A 45 -24.50 7.94 -16.35
CA HIS A 45 -24.65 9.01 -15.37
C HIS A 45 -23.39 9.86 -15.16
N PHE A 46 -22.25 9.50 -15.75
CA PHE A 46 -20.99 10.25 -15.69
C PHE A 46 -20.62 10.99 -16.98
N ASN A 47 -21.37 10.82 -18.08
CA ASN A 47 -20.98 11.35 -19.41
C ASN A 47 -20.74 12.87 -19.43
N ASP A 48 -21.48 13.64 -18.63
CA ASP A 48 -21.41 15.10 -18.62
C ASP A 48 -20.67 15.65 -17.38
N LEU A 49 -19.79 14.84 -16.77
CA LEU A 49 -19.06 15.24 -15.58
C LEU A 49 -17.66 15.74 -15.90
N THR A 50 -17.34 16.91 -15.35
CA THR A 50 -15.97 17.41 -15.28
C THR A 50 -15.27 16.78 -14.08
N LEU A 51 -14.54 15.68 -14.32
CA LEU A 51 -13.92 14.87 -13.26
C LEU A 51 -12.71 15.57 -12.65
N ALA A 52 -12.54 15.50 -11.33
CA ALA A 52 -11.36 16.08 -10.67
C ALA A 52 -10.04 15.46 -11.16
N ASP A 53 -10.09 14.19 -11.59
CA ASP A 53 -8.99 13.50 -12.26
C ASP A 53 -9.46 12.95 -13.62
N PRO A 54 -9.06 13.57 -14.75
CA PRO A 54 -9.36 13.07 -16.10
C PRO A 54 -8.81 11.67 -16.40
N HIS A 55 -7.78 11.25 -15.66
CA HIS A 55 -7.04 10.01 -15.88
C HIS A 55 -7.35 8.94 -14.84
N PHE A 56 -8.44 9.07 -14.06
CA PHE A 56 -8.78 8.18 -12.94
C PHE A 56 -8.91 6.68 -13.27
N LEU A 57 -9.01 6.32 -14.55
CA LEU A 57 -9.05 4.93 -15.03
C LEU A 57 -7.66 4.34 -15.32
N GLN A 58 -6.63 5.17 -15.36
CA GLN A 58 -5.25 4.80 -15.69
C GLN A 58 -4.44 4.61 -14.40
N PRO A 59 -3.59 3.57 -14.30
CA PRO A 59 -2.72 3.41 -13.15
C PRO A 59 -1.73 4.58 -13.02
N LEU A 60 -1.93 5.41 -12.00
CA LEU A 60 -1.09 6.58 -11.73
C LEU A 60 -0.62 6.63 -10.27
N VAL A 61 0.57 7.20 -10.06
CA VAL A 61 1.11 7.41 -8.71
C VAL A 61 0.34 8.54 -8.04
N VAL A 62 0.01 8.36 -6.76
CA VAL A 62 -0.59 9.42 -5.94
C VAL A 62 0.52 10.26 -5.32
N ASP A 63 0.58 11.54 -5.70
CA ASP A 63 1.54 12.49 -5.16
C ASP A 63 1.16 12.99 -3.76
N MET A 64 -0.13 12.94 -3.43
CA MET A 64 -0.68 13.55 -2.22
C MET A 64 -1.97 12.88 -1.77
N ILE A 65 -2.06 12.63 -0.46
CA ILE A 65 -3.30 12.17 0.19
C ILE A 65 -3.82 13.33 1.04
N LEU A 66 -5.03 13.79 0.71
CA LEU A 66 -5.72 14.81 1.48
C LEU A 66 -6.37 14.17 2.71
N GLY A 67 -6.13 14.76 3.88
CA GLY A 67 -6.74 14.32 5.13
C GLY A 67 -8.23 14.69 5.21
N ALA A 68 -8.92 14.09 6.18
CA ALA A 68 -10.34 14.36 6.44
C ALA A 68 -10.60 15.78 6.99
N ASP A 69 -9.57 16.45 7.46
CA ASP A 69 -9.57 17.86 7.88
C ASP A 69 -9.91 18.84 6.75
N LEU A 70 -9.63 18.45 5.50
CA LEU A 70 -9.97 19.24 4.32
C LEU A 70 -11.34 18.86 3.72
N TYR A 71 -11.87 17.68 4.05
CA TYR A 71 -13.06 17.11 3.42
C TYR A 71 -14.27 18.04 3.44
N ASN A 72 -14.56 18.65 4.60
CA ASN A 72 -15.69 19.57 4.79
C ASN A 72 -15.55 20.88 4.00
N GLN A 73 -14.33 21.29 3.67
CA GLN A 73 -14.06 22.51 2.90
C GLN A 73 -14.21 22.28 1.40
N ILE A 74 -13.83 21.09 0.91
CA ILE A 74 -13.78 20.80 -0.52
C ILE A 74 -15.07 20.19 -1.04
N ILE A 75 -15.85 19.50 -0.21
CA ILE A 75 -17.11 18.90 -0.65
C ILE A 75 -18.12 19.98 -1.05
N ARG A 76 -18.89 19.71 -2.10
CA ARG A 76 -19.90 20.62 -2.65
C ARG A 76 -21.23 19.89 -2.77
N GLU A 77 -22.31 20.65 -2.95
CA GLU A 77 -23.60 20.06 -3.28
C GLU A 77 -23.51 19.39 -4.66
N GLY A 78 -24.01 18.15 -4.76
CA GLY A 78 -23.99 17.38 -6.00
C GLY A 78 -23.60 15.93 -5.76
N LEU A 79 -24.55 15.02 -5.96
CA LEU A 79 -24.33 13.58 -5.83
C LEU A 79 -25.07 12.87 -6.97
N LYS A 80 -24.33 12.23 -7.87
CA LYS A 80 -24.90 11.41 -8.94
C LYS A 80 -24.75 9.94 -8.59
N LYS A 81 -25.89 9.28 -8.40
CA LYS A 81 -25.96 7.83 -8.16
C LYS A 81 -26.38 7.13 -9.45
N GLY A 82 -25.71 6.03 -9.77
CA GLY A 82 -26.17 5.11 -10.79
C GLY A 82 -27.04 4.00 -10.20
N PRO A 83 -27.29 2.93 -10.98
CA PRO A 83 -27.92 1.70 -10.51
C PRO A 83 -27.16 1.05 -9.35
N SER A 84 -27.77 0.06 -8.68
CA SER A 84 -27.09 -0.80 -7.71
C SER A 84 -25.78 -1.37 -8.30
N ASP A 85 -24.74 -1.46 -7.48
CA ASP A 85 -23.40 -1.96 -7.85
C ASP A 85 -22.65 -1.12 -8.91
N SER A 86 -23.08 0.11 -9.11
CA SER A 86 -22.34 1.13 -9.87
C SER A 86 -21.72 2.18 -8.92
N PRO A 87 -20.62 2.82 -9.33
CA PRO A 87 -20.04 3.89 -8.55
C PRO A 87 -20.93 5.13 -8.54
N ILE A 88 -20.73 5.95 -7.52
CA ILE A 88 -21.32 7.27 -7.35
C ILE A 88 -20.30 8.33 -7.74
N ALA A 89 -20.79 9.51 -8.13
CA ALA A 89 -19.96 10.70 -8.26
C ALA A 89 -20.40 11.78 -7.27
N GLN A 90 -19.43 12.37 -6.58
CA GLN A 90 -19.61 13.46 -5.63
C GLN A 90 -18.95 14.72 -6.19
N PHE A 91 -19.66 15.84 -6.17
CA PHE A 91 -19.08 17.11 -6.59
C PHE A 91 -18.19 17.69 -5.48
N THR A 92 -17.03 18.21 -5.87
CA THR A 92 -16.06 18.86 -4.99
C THR A 92 -15.53 20.12 -5.66
N SER A 93 -14.80 20.92 -4.89
CA SER A 93 -14.12 22.14 -5.36
C SER A 93 -13.09 21.86 -6.46
N PHE A 94 -12.60 20.62 -6.58
CA PHE A 94 -11.67 20.19 -7.62
C PHE A 94 -12.35 19.59 -8.87
N GLY A 95 -13.67 19.40 -8.85
CA GLY A 95 -14.43 18.65 -9.86
C GLY A 95 -15.14 17.44 -9.26
N TRP A 96 -15.68 16.58 -10.12
CA TRP A 96 -16.39 15.37 -9.70
C TRP A 96 -15.42 14.25 -9.35
N ILE A 97 -15.52 13.70 -8.14
CA ILE A 97 -14.79 12.50 -7.72
C ILE A 97 -15.69 11.28 -7.83
N ILE A 98 -15.11 10.13 -8.15
CA ILE A 98 -15.83 8.87 -8.31
C ILE A 98 -15.47 7.93 -7.14
N SER A 99 -16.47 7.29 -6.54
CA SER A 99 -16.25 6.31 -5.48
C SER A 99 -17.29 5.19 -5.52
N GLY A 100 -17.00 4.05 -4.90
CA GLY A 100 -17.91 2.91 -4.81
C GLY A 100 -17.48 1.71 -5.65
N PRO A 101 -18.34 0.68 -5.71
CA PRO A 101 -17.98 -0.60 -6.28
C PRO A 101 -17.85 -0.53 -7.80
N ILE A 102 -16.87 -1.27 -8.32
CA ILE A 102 -16.74 -1.57 -9.74
C ILE A 102 -16.94 -3.07 -9.94
N THR A 103 -18.16 -3.47 -10.26
CA THR A 103 -18.49 -4.34 -11.41
C THR A 103 -17.59 -5.44 -12.03
N SER A 104 -16.33 -5.75 -11.67
CA SER A 104 -15.40 -6.46 -12.58
C SER A 104 -15.91 -7.83 -13.05
N THR A 105 -16.24 -7.95 -14.34
CA THR A 105 -16.64 -9.21 -14.99
C THR A 105 -15.45 -10.12 -15.27
N ARG A 106 -14.22 -9.71 -14.89
CA ARG A 106 -13.04 -10.56 -15.00
C ARG A 106 -13.08 -11.57 -13.88
N THR A 107 -13.12 -12.84 -14.25
CA THR A 107 -12.99 -14.02 -13.36
C THR A 107 -11.99 -13.73 -12.25
N SER A 108 -12.45 -13.75 -11.00
CA SER A 108 -11.56 -13.57 -9.86
C SER A 108 -10.60 -14.77 -9.81
N SER A 109 -9.35 -14.57 -10.23
CA SER A 109 -8.28 -15.27 -9.54
C SER A 109 -8.41 -14.83 -8.08
N LEU A 110 -8.63 -15.76 -7.16
CA LEU A 110 -8.71 -15.49 -5.72
C LEU A 110 -7.48 -14.69 -5.28
N LEU A 111 -7.62 -13.36 -5.22
CA LEU A 111 -6.56 -12.47 -4.74
C LEU A 111 -6.52 -12.60 -3.22
N LYS A 112 -5.52 -13.31 -2.72
CA LYS A 112 -5.24 -13.38 -1.29
C LYS A 112 -4.32 -12.22 -0.94
N SER A 113 -4.82 -11.25 -0.19
CA SER A 113 -4.00 -10.22 0.44
C SER A 113 -3.62 -10.69 1.84
N TYR A 114 -2.34 -10.60 2.18
CA TYR A 114 -1.82 -10.93 3.50
C TYR A 114 -1.22 -9.68 4.11
N HIS A 115 -1.67 -9.31 5.30
CA HIS A 115 -1.02 -8.28 6.10
C HIS A 115 0.04 -8.96 6.98
N VAL A 116 1.31 -8.63 6.73
CA VAL A 116 2.43 -9.12 7.56
C VAL A 116 2.94 -7.95 8.38
N SER A 117 2.85 -8.08 9.70
CA SER A 117 3.50 -7.19 10.65
C SER A 117 4.60 -7.96 11.38
N MET A 118 5.76 -7.35 11.51
CA MET A 118 6.85 -7.90 12.30
C MET A 118 6.59 -7.60 13.78
N ASP A 119 6.38 -8.65 14.57
CA ASP A 119 6.33 -8.56 16.02
C ASP A 119 7.77 -8.67 16.55
N GLN A 120 8.28 -7.56 17.08
CA GLN A 120 9.64 -7.50 17.61
C GLN A 120 9.83 -8.42 18.82
N GLN A 121 8.81 -8.57 19.67
CA GLN A 121 8.89 -9.45 20.83
C GLN A 121 8.97 -10.91 20.39
N LEU A 122 8.15 -11.31 19.42
CA LEU A 122 8.20 -12.66 18.84
C LEU A 122 9.55 -12.92 18.17
N TYR A 123 10.06 -11.95 17.42
CA TYR A 123 11.37 -12.06 16.77
C TYR A 123 12.49 -12.25 17.79
N ASP A 124 12.49 -11.49 18.88
CA ASP A 124 13.50 -11.59 19.94
C ASP A 124 13.40 -12.93 20.70
N VAL A 125 12.19 -13.45 20.92
CA VAL A 125 11.97 -14.77 21.52
C VAL A 125 12.49 -15.88 20.62
N LEU A 126 12.17 -15.84 19.32
CA LEU A 126 12.67 -16.81 18.36
C LEU A 126 14.19 -16.76 18.28
N ARG A 127 14.79 -15.57 18.21
CA ARG A 127 16.25 -15.41 18.21
C ARG A 127 16.88 -16.07 19.44
N LYS A 128 16.38 -15.77 20.65
CA LYS A 128 16.90 -16.35 21.90
C LYS A 128 16.72 -17.86 21.97
N PHE A 129 15.62 -18.38 21.44
CA PHE A 129 15.38 -19.81 21.34
C PHE A 129 16.47 -20.48 20.48
N TRP A 130 16.75 -19.92 19.30
CA TRP A 130 17.81 -20.43 18.41
C TRP A 130 19.20 -20.28 19.04
N GLU A 131 19.51 -19.17 19.72
CA GLU A 131 20.77 -18.99 20.45
C GLU A 131 20.96 -20.01 21.59
N LEU A 132 19.87 -20.47 22.21
CA LEU A 132 19.92 -21.45 23.30
C LEU A 132 20.03 -22.90 22.80
N GLU A 133 19.31 -23.24 21.72
CA GLU A 133 19.39 -24.55 21.09
C GLU A 133 20.64 -24.73 20.22
N GLU A 134 21.28 -23.63 19.82
CA GLU A 134 22.58 -23.68 19.16
C GLU A 134 23.59 -24.30 20.13
N VAL A 135 23.89 -25.58 19.89
CA VAL A 135 24.95 -26.29 20.57
C VAL A 135 26.19 -25.44 20.37
N THR A 136 26.67 -24.82 21.44
CA THR A 136 27.96 -24.13 21.42
C THR A 136 28.98 -25.22 21.15
N ILE A 137 29.34 -25.41 19.88
CA ILE A 137 30.53 -26.16 19.52
C ILE A 137 31.64 -25.30 20.08
N ASN A 138 32.02 -25.59 21.32
CA ASN A 138 33.15 -24.96 21.98
C ASN A 138 34.35 -25.24 21.07
N ARG A 139 34.66 -24.30 20.17
CA ARG A 139 35.81 -24.38 19.27
C ARG A 139 37.13 -24.21 20.02
N CYS A 140 37.18 -24.50 21.31
CA CYS A 140 38.39 -24.48 22.12
C CYS A 140 38.26 -25.30 23.40
N SER A 141 38.30 -26.62 23.26
CA SER A 141 39.15 -27.49 24.08
C SER A 141 39.40 -28.73 23.23
N SER A 142 40.66 -29.06 22.98
CA SER A 142 41.11 -30.24 22.21
C SER A 142 40.09 -31.38 22.18
N LEU A 143 39.66 -31.78 20.98
CA LEU A 143 38.87 -33.00 20.78
C LEU A 143 39.51 -34.14 21.58
N SER A 144 38.71 -34.92 22.28
CA SER A 144 39.18 -36.14 22.90
C SER A 144 39.70 -37.11 21.81
N PRO A 145 40.57 -38.08 22.17
CA PRO A 145 41.09 -39.06 21.21
C PRO A 145 39.98 -39.80 20.46
N ASP A 146 38.90 -40.16 21.15
CA ASP A 146 37.75 -40.87 20.59
C ASP A 146 36.97 -39.99 19.59
N GLU A 147 36.84 -38.68 19.87
CA GLU A 147 36.22 -37.72 18.95
C GLU A 147 37.06 -37.50 17.69
N GLN A 148 38.40 -37.48 17.82
CA GLN A 148 39.29 -37.42 16.65
C GLN A 148 39.20 -38.67 15.78
N GLU A 149 39.11 -39.84 16.40
CA GLU A 149 38.95 -41.10 15.67
C GLU A 149 37.60 -41.16 14.94
N CYS A 150 36.51 -40.75 15.59
CA CYS A 150 35.19 -40.63 14.97
C CYS A 150 35.17 -39.63 13.81
N GLU A 151 35.74 -38.43 13.98
CA GLU A 151 35.80 -37.42 12.92
C GLU A 151 36.62 -37.94 11.72
N LYS A 152 37.76 -38.58 11.98
CA LYS A 152 38.60 -39.17 10.93
C LYS A 152 37.87 -40.29 10.20
N HIS A 153 37.18 -41.18 10.92
CA HIS A 153 36.38 -42.23 10.32
C HIS A 153 35.28 -41.66 9.43
N PHE A 154 34.57 -40.63 9.87
CA PHE A 154 33.54 -39.96 9.09
C PHE A 154 34.11 -39.34 7.80
N GLN A 155 35.22 -38.60 7.88
CA GLN A 155 35.89 -38.03 6.70
C GLN A 155 36.33 -39.10 5.71
N ASP A 156 36.89 -40.21 6.20
CA ASP A 156 37.42 -41.29 5.39
C ASP A 156 36.32 -42.16 4.73
N THR A 157 35.11 -42.19 5.28
CA THR A 157 34.02 -43.07 4.78
C THR A 157 32.84 -42.36 4.15
N HIS A 158 32.66 -41.05 4.37
CA HIS A 158 31.46 -40.31 3.96
C HIS A 158 31.74 -38.98 3.25
N SER A 159 32.95 -38.79 2.69
CA SER A 159 33.22 -37.79 1.64
C SER A 159 33.00 -38.35 0.24
#